data_AF-A0A9W8QBW8-F1
#
_entry.id   AF-A0A9W8QBW8-F1
#
_cell.length_a   1.000
_cell.length_b   1.000
_cell.length_c   1.000
_cell.angle_alpha   90.00
_cell.angle_beta   90.00
_cell.angle_gamma   90.00
#
_symmetry.space_group_name_H-M   'P 1'
#
loop_
_entity.id
_entity.type
_entity.pdbx_description
1 polymer ?
#
loop_
_entity_poly.entity_id
_entity_poly.type
_entity_poly.pdbx_seq_one_letter_code
_entity_poly.pdbx_strand_id
1 'polypeptide(L)'
;MEPGTSSKDADEVTRHFKLPRWQTPTRRDLAHLSSNFQVKTCARLQYRDTPYEIETAVTQHWARLPLSAEPDRLSWSVSVYGIHWEEALSDRKGGESSRGFEEGLLLRLWPGEDSLEKRLGRFLECIFSVQTAIAELQV
;
A
#
# COMPACT_ATOMS: atom_id res chain seq x y z
N MET A 1 -0.23 -18.52 -52.24
CA MET A 1 -0.64 -17.19 -51.76
C MET A 1 -1.58 -17.45 -50.61
N GLU A 2 -1.03 -17.57 -49.40
CA GLU A 2 -1.80 -17.84 -48.19
C GLU A 2 -1.83 -16.57 -47.33
N PRO A 3 -2.98 -16.18 -46.76
CA PRO A 3 -3.03 -15.10 -45.79
C PRO A 3 -2.68 -15.67 -44.41
N GLY A 4 -1.44 -15.44 -43.99
CA GLY A 4 -0.92 -15.83 -42.68
C GLY A 4 -1.45 -14.92 -41.57
N THR A 5 -2.17 -15.55 -40.64
CA THR A 5 -2.24 -15.24 -39.20
C THR A 5 -2.73 -13.85 -38.77
N SER A 6 -4.04 -13.83 -38.53
CA SER A 6 -4.74 -12.94 -37.60
C SER A 6 -4.02 -12.84 -36.26
N SER A 7 -3.71 -11.59 -35.90
CA SER A 7 -3.24 -11.13 -34.59
C SER A 7 -4.19 -11.54 -33.46
N LYS A 8 -4.03 -12.76 -32.96
CA LYS A 8 -4.53 -13.23 -31.67
C LYS A 8 -3.30 -13.62 -30.85
N ASP A 9 -2.77 -12.69 -30.06
CA ASP A 9 -1.92 -12.97 -28.88
C ASP A 9 -1.49 -11.65 -28.23
N ALA A 10 -2.46 -10.78 -27.95
CA ALA A 10 -2.27 -9.61 -27.10
C ALA A 10 -3.46 -9.48 -26.13
N ASP A 11 -3.95 -10.60 -25.62
CA ASP A 11 -4.69 -10.59 -24.35
C ASP A 11 -3.62 -10.65 -23.26
N GLU A 12 -3.12 -9.46 -22.92
CA GLU A 12 -2.30 -9.24 -21.74
C GLU A 12 -3.14 -9.64 -20.53
N VAL A 13 -3.01 -10.90 -20.12
CA VAL A 13 -3.70 -11.45 -18.94
C VAL A 13 -3.20 -10.67 -17.74
N THR A 14 -3.90 -9.58 -17.43
CA THR A 14 -3.82 -8.88 -16.16
C THR A 14 -4.20 -9.94 -15.14
N ARG A 15 -3.20 -10.50 -14.45
CA ARG A 15 -3.43 -11.47 -13.38
C ARG A 15 -4.19 -10.73 -12.31
N HIS A 16 -5.52 -10.86 -12.33
CA HIS A 16 -6.39 -10.23 -11.36
C HIS A 16 -5.94 -10.70 -9.98
N PHE A 17 -5.64 -9.75 -9.10
CA PHE A 17 -5.27 -10.04 -7.72
C PHE A 17 -6.41 -10.81 -7.05
N LYS A 18 -6.17 -12.09 -6.72
CA LYS A 18 -7.16 -12.92 -6.03
C LYS A 18 -6.97 -12.78 -4.54
N LEU A 19 -7.99 -12.24 -3.87
CA LEU A 19 -8.01 -12.15 -2.41
C LEU A 19 -7.91 -13.56 -1.78
N PRO A 20 -7.12 -13.74 -0.71
CA PRO A 20 -7.05 -15.00 0.02
C PRO A 20 -8.44 -15.42 0.51
N ARG A 21 -8.79 -16.70 0.33
CA ARG A 21 -10.01 -17.28 0.92
C ARG A 21 -9.67 -17.83 2.30
N TRP A 22 -10.25 -17.27 3.35
CA TRP A 22 -10.02 -17.72 4.72
C TRP A 22 -10.89 -18.93 5.07
N GLN A 23 -10.32 -19.92 5.77
CA GLN A 23 -11.03 -21.06 6.33
C GLN A 23 -11.20 -20.86 7.85
N THR A 24 -12.41 -21.00 8.37
CA THR A 24 -12.72 -20.77 9.78
C THR A 24 -12.31 -21.95 10.67
N PRO A 25 -11.75 -21.70 11.88
CA PRO A 25 -11.58 -22.75 12.88
C PRO A 25 -12.95 -23.22 13.41
N THR A 26 -13.06 -24.52 13.70
CA THR A 26 -14.31 -25.17 14.14
C THR A 26 -14.81 -24.70 15.52
N ARG A 27 -15.82 -23.82 15.47
CA ARG A 27 -16.99 -23.55 16.34
C ARG A 27 -16.94 -23.68 17.88
N ARG A 28 -16.06 -24.42 18.55
CA ARG A 28 -16.28 -24.78 19.97
C ARG A 28 -15.94 -23.71 21.03
N ASP A 29 -15.19 -22.65 20.73
CA ASP A 29 -14.71 -21.71 21.78
C ASP A 29 -14.87 -20.20 21.51
N LEU A 30 -15.60 -19.78 20.47
CA LEU A 30 -15.59 -18.38 20.01
C LEU A 30 -16.81 -17.55 20.46
N ALA A 31 -17.77 -18.15 21.19
CA ALA A 31 -19.06 -17.51 21.54
C ALA A 31 -18.94 -16.28 22.47
N HIS A 32 -17.78 -16.08 23.11
CA HIS A 32 -17.53 -14.97 24.04
C HIS A 32 -16.67 -13.85 23.44
N LEU A 33 -16.18 -13.98 22.21
CA LEU A 33 -15.37 -12.96 21.56
C LEU A 33 -16.27 -12.02 20.77
N SER A 34 -16.57 -10.85 21.34
CA SER A 34 -17.02 -9.69 20.57
C SER A 34 -15.85 -9.15 19.75
N SER A 35 -15.40 -9.91 18.76
CA SER A 35 -14.21 -9.56 17.99
C SER A 35 -14.61 -9.07 16.61
N ASN A 36 -14.45 -7.77 16.41
CA ASN A 36 -14.27 -7.23 15.07
C ASN A 36 -12.97 -7.85 14.52
N PHE A 37 -13.07 -8.55 13.41
CA PHE A 37 -11.93 -9.16 12.73
C PHE A 37 -11.66 -8.41 11.43
N GLN A 38 -10.39 -8.17 11.14
CA GLN A 38 -9.98 -7.46 9.94
C GLN A 38 -8.79 -8.17 9.30
N VAL A 39 -8.85 -8.31 7.97
CA VAL A 39 -7.72 -8.77 7.16
C VAL A 39 -7.36 -7.67 6.19
N LYS A 40 -6.19 -7.06 6.39
CA LYS A 40 -5.59 -6.12 5.44
C LYS A 40 -4.64 -6.91 4.54
N THR A 41 -4.89 -6.86 3.24
CA THR A 41 -3.97 -7.36 2.23
C THR A 41 -3.39 -6.17 1.49
N CYS A 42 -2.07 -6.05 1.40
CA CYS A 42 -1.42 -4.95 0.72
C CYS A 42 -0.38 -5.41 -0.30
N ALA A 43 -0.15 -4.57 -1.30
CA ALA A 43 0.94 -4.67 -2.25
C ALA A 43 1.67 -3.33 -2.29
N ARG A 44 2.99 -3.38 -2.11
CA ARG A 44 3.88 -2.21 -2.13
C ARG A 44 4.81 -2.30 -3.33
N LEU A 45 4.86 -1.22 -4.10
CA LEU A 45 5.62 -1.16 -5.36
C LEU A 45 6.29 0.21 -5.47
N GLN A 46 7.49 0.25 -6.04
CA GLN A 46 8.16 1.50 -6.39
C GLN A 46 7.36 2.27 -7.44
N TYR A 47 7.23 3.59 -7.27
CA TYR A 47 6.51 4.44 -8.20
C TYR A 47 7.43 4.95 -9.30
N ARG A 48 7.34 4.33 -10.48
CA ARG A 48 8.16 4.68 -11.66
C ARG A 48 9.65 4.74 -11.28
N ASP A 49 10.37 5.73 -11.78
CA ASP A 49 11.78 5.98 -11.46
C ASP A 49 11.96 6.97 -10.28
N THR A 50 10.95 7.09 -9.42
CA THR A 50 11.02 7.99 -8.25
C THR A 50 11.56 7.25 -7.01
N PRO A 51 12.10 7.95 -6.01
CA PRO A 51 12.51 7.35 -4.74
C PRO A 51 11.31 7.13 -3.79
N TYR A 52 10.11 6.92 -4.34
CA TYR A 52 8.88 6.74 -3.58
C TYR A 52 8.23 5.40 -3.91
N GLU A 53 7.49 4.89 -2.94
CA GLU A 53 6.74 3.64 -3.04
C GLU A 53 5.27 3.89 -2.76
N ILE A 54 4.42 3.14 -3.46
CA ILE A 54 2.97 3.15 -3.28
C ILE A 54 2.59 1.81 -2.65
N GLU A 55 1.94 1.87 -1.49
CA GLU A 55 1.19 0.75 -0.95
C GLU A 55 -0.28 0.89 -1.36
N THR A 56 -0.81 -0.14 -2.01
CA THR A 56 -2.25 -0.32 -2.18
C THR A 56 -2.71 -1.38 -1.21
N ALA A 57 -3.81 -1.15 -0.50
CA ALA A 57 -4.34 -2.11 0.45
C ALA A 57 -5.85 -2.27 0.32
N VAL A 58 -6.31 -3.51 0.48
CA VAL A 58 -7.72 -3.87 0.62
C VAL A 58 -7.90 -4.48 2.01
N THR A 59 -8.82 -3.92 2.79
CA THR A 59 -9.17 -4.40 4.12
C THR A 59 -10.57 -4.99 4.11
N GLN A 60 -10.66 -6.25 4.54
CA GLN A 60 -11.90 -6.98 4.72
C GLN A 60 -12.28 -6.93 6.20
N HIS A 61 -13.53 -6.56 6.51
CA HIS A 61 -14.01 -6.40 7.87
C HIS A 61 -15.15 -7.40 8.17
N TRP A 62 -15.10 -8.03 9.33
CA TRP A 62 -16.18 -8.83 9.91
C TRP A 62 -16.52 -8.32 11.30
N ALA A 63 -17.80 -8.11 11.57
CA ALA A 63 -18.30 -7.60 12.84
C ALA A 63 -18.50 -8.70 13.89
N ARG A 64 -18.50 -9.98 13.48
CA ARG A 64 -18.85 -11.11 14.34
C ARG A 64 -18.10 -12.39 13.97
N LEU A 65 -17.95 -13.27 14.96
CA LEU A 65 -17.53 -14.65 14.78
C LEU A 65 -18.72 -15.62 14.93
N PRO A 66 -18.67 -16.82 14.29
CA PRO A 66 -17.66 -17.26 13.33
C PRO A 66 -17.72 -16.47 12.03
N LEU A 67 -16.58 -16.29 11.34
CA LEU A 67 -16.50 -15.50 10.12
C LEU A 67 -17.38 -16.11 9.02
N SER A 68 -18.16 -15.28 8.35
CA SER A 68 -18.79 -15.60 7.07
C SER A 68 -17.73 -15.72 5.97
N ALA A 69 -18.05 -16.46 4.91
CA ALA A 69 -17.18 -16.59 3.74
C ALA A 69 -16.93 -15.24 3.05
N GLU A 70 -17.88 -14.31 3.13
CA GLU A 70 -17.79 -12.95 2.62
C GLU A 70 -17.68 -11.95 3.77
N PRO A 71 -16.89 -10.86 3.62
CA PRO A 71 -16.79 -9.82 4.63
C PRO A 71 -18.04 -8.93 4.69
N ASP A 72 -18.33 -8.40 5.88
CA ASP A 72 -19.43 -7.43 6.10
C ASP A 72 -19.15 -6.09 5.40
N ARG A 73 -17.87 -5.72 5.27
CA ARG A 73 -17.43 -4.49 4.60
C ARG A 73 -16.06 -4.67 3.97
N LEU A 74 -15.86 -4.02 2.83
CA LEU A 74 -14.56 -3.78 2.21
C LEU A 74 -14.18 -2.30 2.38
N SER A 75 -12.90 -2.05 2.65
CA SER A 75 -12.29 -0.72 2.49
C SER A 75 -11.00 -0.85 1.70
N TRP A 76 -10.57 0.22 1.05
CA TRP A 76 -9.29 0.28 0.38
C TRP A 76 -8.55 1.56 0.76
N SER A 77 -7.23 1.51 0.68
CA SER A 77 -6.37 2.67 0.94
C SER A 77 -5.19 2.66 -0.01
N VAL A 78 -4.69 3.85 -0.30
CA VAL A 78 -3.42 4.06 -1.00
C VAL A 78 -2.55 4.92 -0.12
N SER A 79 -1.29 4.52 0.06
CA SER A 79 -0.31 5.22 0.89
C SER A 79 0.98 5.40 0.10
N VAL A 80 1.63 6.55 0.26
CA VAL A 80 2.87 6.90 -0.43
C VAL A 80 3.98 7.07 0.61
N TYR A 81 5.13 6.44 0.36
CA TYR A 81 6.28 6.40 1.26
C TYR A 81 7.57 6.77 0.52
N GLY A 82 8.61 7.14 1.25
CA GLY A 82 9.98 7.04 0.73
C GLY A 82 10.46 5.57 0.73
N ILE A 83 11.37 5.21 -0.18
CA ILE A 83 11.93 3.85 -0.33
C ILE A 83 12.60 3.25 0.92
N HIS A 84 12.93 4.08 1.92
CA HIS A 84 13.54 3.64 3.19
C HIS A 84 12.79 4.20 4.41
N TRP A 85 11.47 4.36 4.28
CA TRP A 85 10.64 5.02 5.29
C TRP A 85 10.70 4.32 6.66
N GLU A 86 10.62 2.98 6.68
CA GLU A 86 10.62 2.21 7.93
C GLU A 86 12.00 2.23 8.60
N GLU A 87 13.06 2.16 7.81
CA GLU A 87 14.44 2.27 8.27
C GLU A 87 14.73 3.66 8.83
N ALA A 88 14.24 4.70 8.15
CA ALA A 88 14.37 6.09 8.59
C ALA A 88 13.69 6.34 9.94
N LEU A 89 12.51 5.75 10.17
CA LEU A 89 11.78 5.84 11.45
C LEU A 89 12.46 5.05 12.57
N SER A 90 13.11 3.94 12.24
CA SER A 90 13.71 3.02 13.21
C SER A 90 15.12 3.43 13.65
N ASP A 91 15.84 4.22 12.86
CA ASP A 91 17.22 4.62 13.12
C ASP A 91 17.30 5.78 14.14
N ARG A 92 17.01 5.47 15.39
CA ARG A 92 17.25 6.36 16.54
C ARG A 92 18.59 6.05 17.16
N LYS A 93 19.58 6.93 16.98
CA LYS A 93 20.88 6.81 17.65
C LYS A 93 20.76 7.22 19.12
N GLY A 94 21.28 6.37 20.01
CA GLY A 94 21.37 6.70 21.43
C GLY A 94 22.29 7.91 21.65
N GLY A 95 21.80 8.94 22.34
CA GLY A 95 22.57 10.15 22.67
C GLY A 95 22.37 11.36 21.74
N GLU A 96 21.53 11.24 20.71
CA GLU A 96 21.21 12.36 19.82
C GLU A 96 20.26 13.36 20.49
N SER A 97 20.48 14.66 20.29
CA SER A 97 19.55 15.69 20.78
C SER A 97 18.24 15.62 19.98
N SER A 98 17.09 15.97 20.60
CA SER A 98 15.78 15.92 19.93
C SER A 98 15.79 16.64 18.58
N ARG A 99 16.43 17.81 18.52
CA ARG A 99 16.50 18.64 17.32
C ARG A 99 17.38 18.03 16.23
N GLY A 100 18.53 17.45 16.57
CA GLY A 100 19.41 16.78 15.61
C GLY A 100 18.76 15.52 15.03
N PHE A 101 18.04 14.78 15.88
CA PHE A 101 17.27 13.62 15.46
C PHE A 101 16.13 14.00 14.49
N GLU A 102 15.40 15.08 14.77
CA GLU A 102 14.32 15.58 13.92
C GLU A 102 14.84 16.00 12.53
N GLU A 103 15.88 16.85 12.47
CA GLU A 103 16.46 17.28 11.20
C GLU A 103 17.03 16.09 10.39
N GLY A 104 17.72 15.17 11.06
CA GLY A 104 18.23 13.94 10.45
C GLY A 104 17.13 12.98 9.98
N LEU A 105 16.02 12.89 10.70
CA LEU A 105 14.85 12.10 10.32
C LEU A 105 14.22 12.63 9.03
N LEU A 106 13.97 13.94 8.94
CA LEU A 106 13.34 14.54 7.75
C LEU A 106 14.20 14.33 6.49
N LEU A 107 15.53 14.41 6.61
CA LEU A 107 16.45 14.14 5.49
C LEU A 107 16.44 12.69 5.01
N ARG A 108 16.15 11.73 5.91
CA ARG A 108 16.06 10.30 5.59
C ARG A 108 14.69 9.93 5.02
N LEU A 109 13.61 10.54 5.53
CA LEU A 109 12.25 10.33 5.03
C LEU A 109 12.08 10.82 3.58
N TRP A 110 12.74 11.93 3.22
CA TRP A 110 12.75 12.46 1.86
C TRP A 110 14.18 12.49 1.29
N PRO A 111 14.60 11.41 0.61
CA PRO A 111 15.96 11.30 0.06
C PRO A 111 16.19 12.28 -1.10
N GLY A 112 17.45 12.63 -1.34
CA GLY A 112 17.89 13.52 -2.41
C GLY A 112 19.10 14.36 -2.02
N GLU A 113 19.51 15.28 -2.88
CA GLU A 113 20.62 16.21 -2.62
C GLU A 113 20.15 17.67 -2.43
N ASP A 114 18.93 17.99 -2.86
CA ASP A 114 18.34 19.34 -2.77
C ASP A 114 18.00 19.77 -1.33
N SER A 115 17.51 21.01 -1.17
CA SER A 115 16.92 21.47 0.09
C SER A 115 15.71 20.63 0.50
N LEU A 116 15.46 20.51 1.81
CA LEU A 116 14.33 19.74 2.34
C LEU A 116 12.98 20.17 1.76
N GLU A 117 12.79 21.47 1.57
CA GLU A 117 11.60 22.06 0.93
C GLU A 117 11.36 21.49 -0.48
N LYS A 118 12.40 21.44 -1.33
CA LYS A 118 12.30 20.86 -2.68
C LYS A 118 12.00 19.37 -2.64
N ARG A 119 12.58 18.64 -1.67
CA ARG A 119 12.33 17.20 -1.53
C ARG A 119 10.90 16.91 -1.05
N LEU A 120 10.39 17.71 -0.12
CA LEU A 120 8.98 17.66 0.29
C LEU A 120 8.05 18.01 -0.88
N GLY A 121 8.40 19.03 -1.67
CA GLY A 121 7.67 19.39 -2.89
C GLY A 121 7.51 18.21 -3.84
N ARG A 122 8.60 17.51 -4.17
CA ARG A 122 8.57 16.30 -5.02
C ARG A 122 7.72 15.17 -4.43
N PHE A 123 7.73 15.02 -3.11
CA PHE A 123 6.87 14.04 -2.44
C PHE A 123 5.39 14.39 -2.56
N LEU A 124 5.03 15.66 -2.39
CA LEU A 124 3.67 16.15 -2.60
C LEU A 124 3.23 16.03 -4.07
N GLU A 125 4.12 16.33 -5.02
CA GLU A 125 3.88 16.10 -6.45
C GLU A 125 3.58 14.62 -6.74
N CYS A 126 4.31 13.70 -6.12
CA CYS A 126 4.03 12.27 -6.21
C CYS A 126 2.63 11.93 -5.67
N ILE A 127 2.26 12.45 -4.49
CA ILE A 127 0.92 12.25 -3.90
C ILE A 127 -0.17 12.75 -4.85
N PHE A 128 -0.04 13.97 -5.37
CA PHE A 128 -1.03 14.54 -6.28
C PHE A 128 -1.12 13.74 -7.58
N SER A 129 0.01 13.30 -8.14
CA SER A 129 0.01 12.48 -9.34
C SER A 129 -0.73 11.16 -9.14
N VAL A 130 -0.55 10.51 -7.99
CA VAL A 130 -1.30 9.29 -7.63
C VAL A 130 -2.78 9.57 -7.43
N GLN A 131 -3.13 10.66 -6.74
CA GLN A 131 -4.53 11.06 -6.53
C GLN A 131 -5.26 11.35 -7.85
N THR A 132 -4.61 12.08 -8.76
CA THR A 132 -5.14 12.36 -10.10
C THR A 132 -5.38 11.07 -10.88
N ALA A 133 -4.40 10.16 -10.90
CA ALA A 133 -4.55 8.88 -11.60
C ALA A 133 -5.71 8.04 -11.03
N ILE A 134 -5.91 8.04 -9.71
CA ILE A 134 -7.05 7.37 -9.08
C ILE A 134 -8.38 8.02 -9.47
N ALA A 135 -8.45 9.36 -9.51
CA ALA A 135 -9.66 10.08 -9.89
C ALA A 135 -10.04 9.83 -11.36
N GLU A 136 -9.04 9.72 -12.25
CA GLU A 136 -9.24 9.40 -13.67
C GLU A 136 -9.77 7.98 -13.89
N LEU A 137 -9.44 7.02 -13.02
CA LEU A 137 -9.98 5.65 -13.06
C LEU A 137 -11.46 5.56 -12.64
N GLN A 138 -12.03 6.62 -12.05
CA GLN A 138 -13.43 6.67 -11.62
C GLN A 138 -14.39 7.22 -12.69
N VAL A 139 -13.90 7.42 -13.92
CA VAL A 139 -14.69 7.75 -15.13
C VAL A 139 -15.08 6.47 -15.86
#